data_AF-A0AAW6KEG9-F1
#
_entry.id   AF-A0AAW6KEG9-F1
#
_cell.length_a   1.000
_cell.length_b   1.000
_cell.length_c   1.000
_cell.angle_alpha   90.00
_cell.angle_beta   90.00
_cell.angle_gamma   90.00
#
_symmetry.space_group_name_H-M   'P 1'
#
loop_
_entity.id
_entity.type
_entity.pdbx_description
1 polymer ?
#
loop_
_entity_poly.entity_id
_entity_poly.type
_entity_poly.pdbx_seq_one_letter_code
_entity_poly.pdbx_strand_id
1 'polypeptide(L)'
;MKTLDVQALHKAIDQTLEQLKHQSDEFAKVKKAVEGITSLDDALKGKGGDAIRAFYEECHTPFLRFYDTFIVEYRSTLKKLKSALNSLEPNHNGFISQSFLEHELEQGVNAADRTTKRLVSKTNASIAKVSHIADLPDLNDSDFHEQNRKALKEINQTIEKLHTFDREQTSALKTAEQDLETMQKYITELEKMYTGPKIEITSYKKGSILKPDENTNINGPVGGLKGELENAEPSPMEIMLKKLSDQEESEVDSLTKADHFKKIDTG
;
A
#
# COMPACT_ATOMS: atom_id res chain seq x y z
N MET A 1 4.14 -17.51 -9.67
CA MET A 1 2.88 -18.24 -9.45
C MET A 1 2.30 -17.80 -8.12
N LYS A 2 1.02 -17.42 -8.06
CA LYS A 2 0.43 -16.76 -6.88
C LYS A 2 -0.18 -17.77 -5.90
N THR A 3 -0.13 -17.46 -4.62
CA THR A 3 -0.79 -18.21 -3.55
C THR A 3 -1.36 -17.22 -2.55
N LEU A 4 -2.61 -17.42 -2.15
CA LEU A 4 -3.27 -16.66 -1.09
C LEU A 4 -3.50 -17.57 0.11
N ASP A 5 -2.93 -17.20 1.25
CA ASP A 5 -3.27 -17.71 2.58
C ASP A 5 -4.00 -16.60 3.33
N VAL A 6 -5.30 -16.75 3.50
CA VAL A 6 -6.18 -15.72 4.05
C VAL A 6 -5.86 -15.46 5.52
N GLN A 7 -5.60 -16.53 6.30
CA GLN A 7 -5.29 -16.42 7.72
C GLN A 7 -3.96 -15.68 7.93
N ALA A 8 -2.92 -16.05 7.16
CA ALA A 8 -1.62 -15.42 7.25
C ALA A 8 -1.69 -13.93 6.89
N LEU A 9 -2.41 -13.58 5.81
CA LEU A 9 -2.54 -12.20 5.38
C LEU A 9 -3.35 -11.35 6.37
N HIS A 10 -4.46 -11.87 6.91
CA HIS A 10 -5.20 -11.18 7.97
C HIS A 10 -4.33 -10.92 9.20
N LYS A 11 -3.58 -11.93 9.65
CA LYS A 11 -2.70 -11.80 10.80
C LYS A 11 -1.62 -10.74 10.55
N ALA A 12 -1.00 -10.74 9.39
CA ALA A 12 0.00 -9.74 9.03
C ALA A 12 -0.59 -8.33 9.05
N ILE A 13 -1.77 -8.12 8.45
CA ILE A 13 -2.46 -6.82 8.46
C ILE A 13 -2.75 -6.36 9.88
N ASP A 14 -3.29 -7.22 10.74
CA ASP A 14 -3.65 -6.87 12.11
C ASP A 14 -2.42 -6.57 12.97
N GLN A 15 -1.34 -7.33 12.81
CA GLN A 15 -0.08 -7.06 13.48
C GLN A 15 0.51 -5.71 13.05
N THR A 16 0.52 -5.41 11.75
CA THR A 16 1.00 -4.12 11.25
C THR A 16 0.13 -2.97 11.75
N LEU A 17 -1.20 -3.11 11.77
CA LEU A 17 -2.10 -2.09 12.31
C LEU A 17 -1.83 -1.78 13.78
N GLU A 18 -1.55 -2.79 14.61
CA GLU A 18 -1.21 -2.59 16.01
C GLU A 18 0.18 -1.96 16.18
N GLN A 19 1.15 -2.36 15.36
CA GLN A 19 2.48 -1.73 15.34
C GLN A 19 2.40 -0.25 14.97
N LEU A 20 1.66 0.12 13.93
CA LEU A 20 1.47 1.52 13.52
C LEU A 20 0.79 2.35 14.63
N LYS A 21 -0.11 1.74 15.39
CA LYS A 21 -0.73 2.39 16.56
C LYS A 21 0.31 2.66 17.65
N HIS A 22 1.08 1.66 18.03
CA HIS A 22 2.14 1.83 19.03
C HIS A 22 3.18 2.87 18.58
N GLN A 23 3.58 2.85 17.30
CA GLN A 23 4.52 3.82 16.77
C GLN A 23 3.96 5.25 16.79
N SER A 24 2.68 5.44 16.50
CA SER A 24 2.00 6.72 16.63
C SER A 24 2.05 7.26 18.07
N ASP A 25 1.82 6.39 19.06
CA ASP A 25 1.89 6.77 20.48
C ASP A 25 3.31 7.19 20.91
N GLU A 26 4.35 6.51 20.42
CA GLU A 26 5.75 6.90 20.67
C GLU A 26 6.12 8.21 19.94
N PHE A 27 5.70 8.38 18.69
CA PHE A 27 5.96 9.60 17.92
C PHE A 27 5.28 10.82 18.52
N ALA A 28 4.10 10.67 19.13
CA ALA A 28 3.44 11.75 19.85
C ALA A 28 4.30 12.30 21.01
N LYS A 29 5.09 11.46 21.67
CA LYS A 29 6.04 11.89 22.72
C LYS A 29 7.21 12.68 22.13
N VAL A 30 7.74 12.23 20.98
CA VAL A 30 8.81 12.94 20.27
C VAL A 30 8.32 14.31 19.83
N LYS A 31 7.12 14.38 19.25
CA LYS A 31 6.49 15.64 18.83
C LYS A 31 6.37 16.62 19.98
N LYS A 32 5.85 16.16 21.12
CA LYS A 32 5.76 16.99 22.34
C LYS A 32 7.12 17.46 22.84
N ALA A 33 8.16 16.64 22.73
CA ALA A 33 9.51 17.03 23.11
C ALA A 33 10.08 18.10 22.17
N VAL A 34 9.86 17.98 20.86
CA VAL A 34 10.24 18.99 19.87
C VAL A 34 9.50 20.30 20.11
N GLU A 35 8.18 20.27 20.29
CA GLU A 35 7.37 21.44 20.65
C GLU A 35 7.87 22.10 21.94
N GLY A 36 8.26 21.28 22.92
CA GLY A 36 8.88 21.75 24.15
C GLY A 36 10.15 22.57 23.89
N ILE A 37 11.04 22.09 23.02
CA ILE A 37 12.29 22.78 22.66
C ILE A 37 12.01 24.07 21.88
N THR A 38 11.11 24.04 20.90
CA THR A 38 10.79 25.20 20.06
C THR A 38 10.08 26.30 20.85
N SER A 39 9.44 25.95 21.97
CA SER A 39 8.80 26.89 22.91
C SER A 39 9.74 27.45 23.99
N LEU A 40 11.04 27.12 24.00
CA LEU A 40 11.99 27.64 25.00
C LEU A 40 12.50 29.05 24.66
N ASP A 41 11.63 29.99 24.28
CA ASP A 41 11.99 31.39 23.98
C ASP A 41 12.62 32.10 25.18
N ASP A 42 12.18 31.74 26.39
CA ASP A 42 12.70 32.32 27.62
C ASP A 42 14.07 31.79 28.06
N ALA A 43 14.38 30.54 27.75
CA ALA A 43 15.61 29.86 28.18
C ALA A 43 16.69 29.84 27.08
N LEU A 44 16.31 29.65 25.82
CA LEU A 44 17.23 29.60 24.68
C LEU A 44 17.32 30.98 23.99
N LYS A 45 17.89 31.98 24.65
CA LYS A 45 17.95 33.35 24.12
C LYS A 45 19.19 33.60 23.26
N GLY A 46 19.12 34.65 22.43
CA GLY A 46 20.21 35.10 21.57
C GLY A 46 20.45 34.19 20.36
N LYS A 47 21.41 34.55 19.51
CA LYS A 47 21.63 33.93 18.19
C LYS A 47 21.74 32.41 18.21
N GLY A 48 22.44 31.85 19.22
CA GLY A 48 22.58 30.41 19.36
C GLY A 48 21.29 29.70 19.77
N GLY A 49 20.52 30.31 20.68
CA GLY A 49 19.23 29.77 21.10
C GLY A 49 18.16 29.88 20.01
N ASP A 50 18.15 30.99 19.27
CA ASP A 50 17.32 31.15 18.07
C ASP A 50 17.63 30.09 17.02
N ALA A 51 18.92 29.79 16.80
CA ALA A 51 19.36 28.77 15.85
C ALA A 51 18.92 27.36 16.28
N ILE A 52 19.04 27.01 17.57
CA ILE A 52 18.54 25.73 18.10
C ILE A 52 17.03 25.60 17.90
N ARG A 53 16.25 26.60 18.30
CA ARG A 53 14.79 26.57 18.07
C ARG A 53 14.44 26.42 16.60
N ALA A 54 15.07 27.20 15.72
CA ALA A 54 14.82 27.15 14.29
C ALA A 54 15.17 25.78 13.70
N PHE A 55 16.25 25.13 14.16
CA PHE A 55 16.63 23.80 13.70
C PHE A 55 15.60 22.73 14.08
N TYR A 56 15.11 22.75 15.33
CA TYR A 56 14.06 21.82 15.75
C TYR A 56 12.74 22.09 15.03
N GLU A 57 12.35 23.37 14.91
CA GLU A 57 11.12 23.77 14.23
C GLU A 57 11.14 23.42 12.74
N GLU A 58 12.22 23.70 12.03
CA GLU A 58 12.25 23.54 10.57
C GLU A 58 12.64 22.14 10.11
N CYS A 59 13.49 21.43 10.86
CA CYS A 59 13.91 20.09 10.47
C CYS A 59 13.00 19.00 11.05
N HIS A 60 12.46 19.16 12.25
CA HIS A 60 11.73 18.07 12.91
C HIS A 60 10.22 18.22 12.76
N THR A 61 9.65 19.42 12.87
CA THR A 61 8.20 19.60 12.80
C THR A 61 7.60 19.11 11.47
N PRO A 62 8.14 19.44 10.28
CA PRO A 62 7.60 18.93 9.01
C PRO A 62 7.66 17.40 8.92
N PHE A 63 8.78 16.80 9.33
CA PHE A 63 8.94 15.34 9.34
C PHE A 63 7.92 14.66 10.26
N LEU A 64 7.72 15.19 11.46
CA LEU A 64 6.75 14.65 12.42
C LEU A 64 5.31 14.76 11.90
N ARG A 65 4.97 15.88 11.24
CA ARG A 65 3.66 16.04 10.59
C ARG A 65 3.48 15.07 9.42
N PHE A 66 4.51 14.89 8.60
CA PHE A 66 4.50 13.92 7.50
C PHE A 66 4.31 12.50 8.02
N TYR A 67 4.96 12.15 9.13
CA TYR A 67 4.79 10.87 9.78
C TYR A 67 3.35 10.63 10.27
N ASP A 68 2.73 11.64 10.90
CA ASP A 68 1.32 11.58 11.32
C ASP A 68 0.40 11.27 10.11
N THR A 69 0.60 11.98 8.99
CA THR A 69 -0.13 11.72 7.73
C THR A 69 0.10 10.30 7.22
N PHE A 70 1.36 9.87 7.14
CA PHE A 70 1.74 8.54 6.68
C PHE A 70 1.01 7.44 7.49
N ILE A 71 1.02 7.55 8.83
CA ILE A 71 0.34 6.57 9.70
C ILE A 71 -1.15 6.50 9.39
N VAL A 72 -1.83 7.65 9.25
CA VAL A 72 -3.27 7.70 8.97
C VAL A 72 -3.58 7.04 7.62
N GLU A 73 -2.85 7.43 6.58
CA GLU A 73 -3.04 6.91 5.22
C GLU A 73 -2.73 5.41 5.14
N TYR A 74 -1.60 4.97 5.68
CA TYR A 74 -1.20 3.58 5.61
C TYR A 74 -2.17 2.67 6.36
N ARG A 75 -2.64 3.08 7.55
CA ARG A 75 -3.69 2.35 8.29
C ARG A 75 -4.99 2.28 7.51
N SER A 76 -5.36 3.35 6.80
CA SER A 76 -6.55 3.36 5.93
C SER A 76 -6.41 2.35 4.79
N THR A 77 -5.26 2.33 4.12
CA THR A 77 -4.94 1.36 3.07
C THR A 77 -4.99 -0.08 3.59
N LEU A 78 -4.39 -0.37 4.74
CA LEU A 78 -4.43 -1.71 5.35
C LEU A 78 -5.85 -2.17 5.71
N LYS A 79 -6.70 -1.25 6.19
CA LYS A 79 -8.13 -1.56 6.44
C LYS A 79 -8.88 -1.87 5.15
N LYS A 80 -8.63 -1.12 4.07
CA LYS A 80 -9.22 -1.38 2.74
C LYS A 80 -8.74 -2.71 2.17
N LEU A 81 -7.45 -3.02 2.32
CA LEU A 81 -6.87 -4.32 1.96
C LEU A 81 -7.57 -5.46 2.71
N LYS A 82 -7.79 -5.32 4.02
CA LYS A 82 -8.52 -6.31 4.83
C LYS A 82 -9.94 -6.54 4.31
N SER A 83 -10.65 -5.48 3.94
CA SER A 83 -12.00 -5.57 3.35
C SER A 83 -11.99 -6.22 1.97
N ALA A 84 -11.01 -5.89 1.12
CA ALA A 84 -10.85 -6.50 -0.19
C ALA A 84 -10.54 -8.01 -0.07
N LEU A 85 -9.73 -8.40 0.91
CA LEU A 85 -9.41 -9.80 1.19
C LEU A 85 -10.68 -10.58 1.57
N ASN A 86 -11.48 -10.06 2.50
CA ASN A 86 -12.76 -10.66 2.89
C ASN A 86 -13.75 -10.78 1.72
N SER A 87 -13.71 -9.84 0.77
CA SER A 87 -14.57 -9.87 -0.43
C SER A 87 -14.12 -10.93 -1.43
N LEU A 88 -12.80 -11.13 -1.57
CA LEU A 88 -12.24 -12.17 -2.43
C LEU A 88 -12.49 -13.57 -1.86
N GLU A 89 -12.19 -13.76 -0.57
CA GLU A 89 -12.35 -15.04 0.13
C GLU A 89 -12.78 -14.78 1.59
N PRO A 90 -14.08 -14.95 1.92
CA PRO A 90 -14.61 -14.66 3.24
C PRO A 90 -14.28 -15.74 4.28
N ASN A 91 -13.86 -16.93 3.86
CA ASN A 91 -13.43 -17.97 4.79
C ASN A 91 -12.08 -17.60 5.40
N HIS A 92 -12.02 -17.45 6.71
CA HIS A 92 -10.78 -17.12 7.43
C HIS A 92 -9.66 -18.16 7.20
N ASN A 93 -10.02 -19.42 6.96
CA ASN A 93 -9.06 -20.48 6.64
C ASN A 93 -8.98 -20.74 5.13
N GLY A 94 -9.42 -19.78 4.32
CA GLY A 94 -9.37 -19.83 2.87
C GLY A 94 -7.94 -19.92 2.35
N PHE A 95 -7.77 -20.73 1.31
CA PHE A 95 -6.49 -20.93 0.66
C PHE A 95 -6.70 -21.06 -0.84
N ILE A 96 -6.00 -20.23 -1.63
CA ILE A 96 -6.07 -20.27 -3.09
C ILE A 96 -4.67 -20.50 -3.63
N SER A 97 -4.47 -21.62 -4.32
CA SER A 97 -3.23 -21.94 -5.02
C SER A 97 -3.45 -21.90 -6.52
N GLN A 98 -2.79 -20.95 -7.20
CA GLN A 98 -2.92 -20.81 -8.64
C GLN A 98 -2.48 -22.08 -9.39
N SER A 99 -1.37 -22.74 -9.00
CA SER A 99 -0.97 -24.02 -9.63
C SER A 99 -2.03 -25.08 -9.51
N PHE A 100 -2.61 -25.20 -8.32
CA PHE A 100 -3.59 -26.24 -8.07
C PHE A 100 -4.81 -26.02 -8.98
N LEU A 101 -5.26 -24.76 -9.08
CA LEU A 101 -6.38 -24.39 -9.95
C LEU A 101 -6.08 -24.63 -11.44
N GLU A 102 -4.96 -24.10 -11.95
CA GLU A 102 -4.58 -24.13 -13.39
C GLU A 102 -4.12 -25.50 -13.88
N HIS A 103 -3.66 -26.37 -12.99
CA HIS A 103 -3.07 -27.65 -13.39
C HIS A 103 -3.86 -28.81 -12.83
N GLU A 104 -3.82 -29.01 -11.52
CA GLU A 104 -4.36 -30.23 -10.91
C GLU A 104 -5.89 -30.28 -11.01
N LEU A 105 -6.57 -29.21 -10.60
CA LEU A 105 -8.01 -29.14 -10.60
C LEU A 105 -8.57 -29.09 -12.03
N GLU A 106 -8.03 -28.23 -12.90
CA GLU A 106 -8.47 -28.16 -14.29
C GLU A 106 -8.31 -29.51 -15.02
N GLN A 107 -7.18 -30.19 -14.83
CA GLN A 107 -6.96 -31.52 -15.41
C GLN A 107 -7.90 -32.56 -14.81
N GLY A 108 -8.12 -32.54 -13.50
CA GLY A 108 -9.03 -33.45 -12.81
C GLY A 108 -10.47 -33.32 -13.32
N VAL A 109 -10.96 -32.09 -13.46
CA VAL A 109 -12.29 -31.77 -14.01
C VAL A 109 -12.38 -32.30 -15.45
N ASN A 110 -11.41 -32.00 -16.31
CA ASN A 110 -11.36 -32.51 -17.68
C ASN A 110 -11.28 -34.05 -17.77
N ALA A 111 -10.56 -34.70 -16.84
CA ALA A 111 -10.44 -36.15 -16.80
C ALA A 111 -11.77 -36.81 -16.38
N ALA A 112 -12.50 -36.19 -15.45
CA ALA A 112 -13.82 -36.63 -15.04
C ALA A 112 -14.81 -36.56 -16.22
N ASP A 113 -14.83 -35.44 -16.96
CA ASP A 113 -15.63 -35.26 -18.19
C ASP A 113 -15.42 -36.36 -19.23
N ARG A 114 -14.16 -36.66 -19.55
CA ARG A 114 -13.79 -37.72 -20.50
C ARG A 114 -14.20 -39.09 -20.00
N THR A 115 -14.05 -39.34 -18.70
CA THR A 115 -14.39 -40.63 -18.09
C THR A 115 -15.90 -40.86 -18.09
N THR A 116 -16.69 -39.86 -17.72
CA THR A 116 -18.16 -39.91 -17.75
C THR A 116 -18.66 -40.19 -19.16
N LYS A 117 -18.22 -39.43 -20.18
CA LYS A 117 -18.55 -39.66 -21.61
C LYS A 117 -18.31 -41.10 -22.03
N ARG A 118 -17.13 -41.62 -21.68
CA ARG A 118 -16.73 -42.99 -22.03
C ARG A 118 -17.61 -44.03 -21.36
N LEU A 119 -17.95 -43.85 -20.08
CA LEU A 119 -18.80 -44.77 -19.33
C LEU A 119 -20.25 -44.75 -19.83
N VAL A 120 -20.79 -43.57 -20.11
CA VAL A 120 -22.15 -43.39 -20.65
C VAL A 120 -22.25 -44.01 -22.03
N SER A 121 -21.31 -43.71 -22.92
CA SER A 121 -21.25 -44.31 -24.26
C SER A 121 -21.17 -45.84 -24.22
N LYS A 122 -20.31 -46.40 -23.35
CA LYS A 122 -20.18 -47.85 -23.17
C LYS A 122 -21.45 -48.49 -22.61
N THR A 123 -22.14 -47.81 -21.71
CA THR A 123 -23.37 -48.30 -21.09
C THR A 123 -24.52 -48.28 -22.09
N ASN A 124 -24.69 -47.20 -22.84
CA ASN A 124 -25.71 -47.10 -23.90
C ASN A 124 -25.45 -48.14 -25.00
N ALA A 125 -24.19 -48.41 -25.37
CA ALA A 125 -23.86 -49.50 -26.29
C ALA A 125 -24.20 -50.89 -25.73
N SER A 126 -24.24 -51.05 -24.40
CA SER A 126 -24.64 -52.31 -23.74
C SER A 126 -26.17 -52.42 -23.63
N ILE A 127 -26.85 -51.32 -23.32
CA ILE A 127 -28.33 -51.20 -23.36
C ILE A 127 -28.85 -51.56 -24.76
N ALA A 128 -28.25 -51.01 -25.81
CA ALA A 128 -28.61 -51.28 -27.19
C ALA A 128 -28.56 -52.78 -27.55
N LYS A 129 -27.63 -53.55 -26.97
CA LYS A 129 -27.50 -55.01 -27.22
C LYS A 129 -28.66 -55.82 -26.66
N VAL A 130 -29.28 -55.38 -25.58
CA VAL A 130 -30.38 -56.09 -24.88
C VAL A 130 -31.76 -55.50 -25.17
N SER A 131 -31.83 -54.46 -26.02
CA SER A 131 -33.07 -53.77 -26.41
C SER A 131 -34.18 -54.67 -26.96
N HIS A 132 -33.81 -55.83 -27.53
CA HIS A 132 -34.77 -56.83 -28.02
C HIS A 132 -35.44 -57.65 -26.90
N ILE A 133 -34.88 -57.64 -25.69
CA ILE A 133 -35.36 -58.39 -24.52
C ILE A 133 -36.12 -57.48 -23.56
N ALA A 134 -35.60 -56.26 -23.35
CA ALA A 134 -36.16 -55.28 -22.44
C ALA A 134 -35.99 -53.86 -23.00
N ASP A 135 -37.03 -53.05 -22.87
CA ASP A 135 -36.99 -51.62 -23.20
C ASP A 135 -36.34 -50.86 -22.05
N LEU A 136 -35.14 -50.35 -22.28
CA LEU A 136 -34.33 -49.63 -21.30
C LEU A 136 -33.95 -48.26 -21.87
N PRO A 137 -34.11 -47.17 -21.10
CA PRO A 137 -33.73 -45.84 -21.55
C PRO A 137 -32.20 -45.68 -21.63
N ASP A 138 -31.74 -44.86 -22.58
CA ASP A 138 -30.34 -44.45 -22.65
C ASP A 138 -29.97 -43.56 -21.45
N LEU A 139 -28.71 -43.68 -21.01
CA LEU A 139 -28.12 -42.74 -20.06
C LEU A 139 -27.80 -41.41 -20.75
N ASN A 140 -28.03 -40.32 -20.03
CA ASN A 140 -27.73 -38.96 -20.46
C ASN A 140 -26.78 -38.29 -19.44
N ASP A 141 -25.69 -37.70 -19.92
CA ASP A 141 -24.68 -36.99 -19.15
C ASP A 141 -24.63 -35.48 -19.44
N SER A 142 -25.65 -34.91 -20.09
CA SER A 142 -25.77 -33.47 -20.37
C SER A 142 -25.51 -32.61 -19.14
N ASP A 143 -26.14 -32.97 -18.02
CA ASP A 143 -26.10 -32.17 -16.79
C ASP A 143 -24.70 -32.20 -16.18
N PHE A 144 -24.03 -33.35 -16.25
CA PHE A 144 -22.63 -33.48 -15.83
C PHE A 144 -21.73 -32.59 -16.68
N HIS A 145 -21.91 -32.57 -18.00
CA HIS A 145 -21.13 -31.72 -18.89
C HIS A 145 -21.35 -30.23 -18.65
N GLU A 146 -22.58 -29.83 -18.34
CA GLU A 146 -22.88 -28.45 -17.98
C GLU A 146 -22.17 -28.06 -16.67
N GLN A 147 -22.25 -28.90 -15.63
CA GLN A 147 -21.54 -28.63 -14.37
C GLN A 147 -20.02 -28.63 -14.56
N ASN A 148 -19.49 -29.48 -15.42
CA ASN A 148 -18.06 -29.51 -15.74
C ASN A 148 -17.60 -28.19 -16.38
N ARG A 149 -18.36 -27.68 -17.36
CA ARG A 149 -18.08 -26.37 -17.98
C ARG A 149 -18.19 -25.24 -16.99
N LYS A 150 -19.18 -25.28 -16.09
CA LYS A 150 -19.33 -24.31 -15.02
C LYS A 150 -18.11 -24.34 -14.08
N ALA A 151 -17.65 -25.51 -13.68
CA ALA A 151 -16.46 -25.65 -12.84
C ALA A 151 -15.21 -25.04 -13.49
N LEU A 152 -14.95 -25.33 -14.77
CA LEU A 152 -13.83 -24.72 -15.52
C LEU A 152 -13.94 -23.19 -15.58
N LYS A 153 -15.15 -22.66 -15.75
CA LYS A 153 -15.39 -21.21 -15.72
C LYS A 153 -15.08 -20.60 -14.34
N GLU A 154 -15.55 -21.21 -13.27
CA GLU A 154 -15.31 -20.74 -11.89
C GLU A 154 -13.80 -20.80 -11.53
N ILE A 155 -13.08 -21.83 -12.00
CA ILE A 155 -11.62 -21.93 -11.86
C ILE A 155 -10.94 -20.70 -12.47
N ASN A 156 -11.23 -20.40 -13.74
CA ASN A 156 -10.65 -19.25 -14.45
C ASN A 156 -11.03 -17.92 -13.78
N GLN A 157 -12.31 -17.76 -13.40
CA GLN A 157 -12.77 -16.56 -12.70
C GLN A 157 -12.08 -16.36 -11.35
N THR A 158 -11.79 -17.45 -10.62
CA THR A 158 -11.06 -17.37 -9.35
C THR A 158 -9.62 -16.94 -9.57
N ILE A 159 -8.96 -17.45 -10.61
CA ILE A 159 -7.60 -17.04 -10.99
C ILE A 159 -7.58 -15.55 -11.37
N GLU A 160 -8.52 -15.09 -12.19
CA GLU A 160 -8.62 -13.68 -12.60
C GLU A 160 -8.83 -12.74 -11.39
N LYS A 161 -9.73 -13.13 -10.47
CA LYS A 161 -9.95 -12.38 -9.23
C LYS A 161 -8.70 -12.33 -8.36
N LEU A 162 -7.95 -13.43 -8.25
CA LEU A 162 -6.69 -13.48 -7.50
C LEU A 162 -5.64 -12.51 -8.09
N HIS A 163 -5.48 -12.48 -9.42
CA HIS A 163 -4.56 -11.54 -10.09
C HIS A 163 -5.01 -10.09 -9.94
N THR A 164 -6.31 -9.83 -10.06
CA THR A 164 -6.89 -8.49 -9.91
C THR A 164 -6.66 -7.97 -8.49
N PHE A 165 -6.99 -8.80 -7.49
CA PHE A 165 -6.73 -8.50 -6.08
C PHE A 165 -5.26 -8.17 -5.85
N ASP A 166 -4.34 -9.05 -6.25
CA ASP A 166 -2.91 -8.82 -6.06
C ASP A 166 -2.43 -7.50 -6.69
N ARG A 167 -2.81 -7.23 -7.93
CA ARG A 167 -2.41 -6.02 -8.64
C ARG A 167 -2.94 -4.76 -7.96
N GLU A 168 -4.23 -4.73 -7.64
CA GLU A 168 -4.88 -3.57 -7.03
C GLU A 168 -4.34 -3.30 -5.64
N GLN A 169 -4.19 -4.35 -4.83
CA GLN A 169 -3.73 -4.22 -3.45
C GLN A 169 -2.24 -3.88 -3.38
N THR A 170 -1.40 -4.43 -4.27
CA THR A 170 0.01 -4.03 -4.38
C THR A 170 0.12 -2.57 -4.80
N SER A 171 -0.68 -2.14 -5.79
CA SER A 171 -0.67 -0.75 -6.22
C SER A 171 -1.13 0.22 -5.13
N ALA A 172 -2.09 -0.18 -4.29
CA ALA A 172 -2.59 0.63 -3.18
C ALA A 172 -1.52 0.85 -2.09
N LEU A 173 -0.56 -0.08 -1.95
CA LEU A 173 0.53 0.01 -0.97
C LEU A 173 1.71 0.88 -1.46
N LYS A 174 1.77 1.21 -2.76
CA LYS A 174 2.89 1.94 -3.36
C LYS A 174 3.11 3.33 -2.76
N THR A 175 2.05 4.03 -2.39
CA THR A 175 2.17 5.34 -1.73
C THR A 175 2.86 5.21 -0.37
N ALA A 176 2.51 4.19 0.41
CA ALA A 176 3.15 3.95 1.71
C ALA A 176 4.64 3.57 1.55
N GLU A 177 4.98 2.80 0.51
CA GLU A 177 6.38 2.50 0.15
C GLU A 177 7.16 3.78 -0.18
N GLN A 178 6.61 4.65 -1.03
CA GLN A 178 7.23 5.93 -1.42
C GLN A 178 7.39 6.90 -0.23
N ASP A 179 6.42 6.93 0.68
CA ASP A 179 6.51 7.74 1.89
C ASP A 179 7.62 7.23 2.83
N LEU A 180 7.74 5.90 2.97
CA LEU A 180 8.81 5.28 3.76
C LEU A 180 10.20 5.56 3.16
N GLU A 181 10.34 5.49 1.83
CA GLU A 181 11.58 5.85 1.14
C GLU A 181 11.93 7.33 1.38
N THR A 182 10.94 8.23 1.27
CA THR A 182 11.12 9.65 1.56
C THR A 182 11.60 9.87 3.00
N MET A 183 10.95 9.23 3.97
CA MET A 183 11.34 9.33 5.38
C MET A 183 12.74 8.77 5.64
N GLN A 184 13.11 7.64 5.03
CA GLN A 184 14.43 7.05 5.19
C GLN A 184 15.54 7.94 4.63
N LYS A 185 15.30 8.53 3.44
CA LYS A 185 16.23 9.52 2.86
C LYS A 185 16.35 10.74 3.77
N TYR A 186 15.23 11.25 4.28
CA TYR A 186 15.24 12.41 5.17
C TYR A 186 15.96 12.15 6.49
N ILE A 187 15.74 10.99 7.12
CA ILE A 187 16.47 10.59 8.35
C ILE A 187 17.98 10.55 8.07
N THR A 188 18.39 10.01 6.92
CA THR A 188 19.81 9.96 6.53
C THR A 188 20.41 11.36 6.36
N GLU A 189 19.65 12.30 5.78
CA GLU A 189 20.07 13.71 5.67
C GLU A 189 20.14 14.38 7.03
N LEU A 190 19.12 14.17 7.88
CA LEU A 190 19.06 14.70 9.22
C LEU A 190 20.22 14.18 10.09
N GLU A 191 20.58 12.90 9.98
CA GLU A 191 21.74 12.31 10.65
C GLU A 191 23.05 12.99 10.25
N LYS A 192 23.26 13.27 8.96
CA LYS A 192 24.43 14.03 8.50
C LYS A 192 24.49 15.42 9.11
N MET A 193 23.33 16.04 9.36
CA MET A 193 23.28 17.34 10.04
C MET A 193 23.77 17.25 11.49
N TYR A 194 23.68 16.09 12.14
CA TYR A 194 24.23 15.87 13.48
C TYR A 194 25.69 15.39 13.47
N THR A 195 26.11 14.60 12.47
CA THR A 195 27.43 13.92 12.45
C THR A 195 28.46 14.55 11.52
N GLY A 196 28.08 15.54 10.71
CA GLY A 196 28.97 16.20 9.75
C GLY A 196 30.02 17.11 10.40
N PRO A 197 31.13 17.42 9.69
CA PRO A 197 32.11 18.39 10.15
C PRO A 197 31.50 19.81 10.10
N LYS A 198 30.99 20.26 11.25
CA LYS A 198 30.33 21.54 11.54
C LYS A 198 28.91 21.72 10.98
N ILE A 199 27.94 21.17 11.70
CA ILE A 199 26.74 21.94 12.03
C ILE A 199 26.78 22.18 13.54
N GLU A 200 27.36 23.30 13.93
CA GLU A 200 27.03 23.84 15.24
C GLU A 200 25.54 24.20 15.14
N ILE A 201 24.63 23.45 15.77
CA ILE A 201 23.19 23.74 15.77
C ILE A 201 22.94 25.20 16.16
N THR A 202 23.83 25.78 16.99
CA THR A 202 23.90 27.20 17.37
C THR A 202 24.25 28.19 16.24
N SER A 203 24.68 27.68 15.08
CA SER A 203 24.97 28.41 13.85
C SER A 203 23.96 28.12 12.72
N TYR A 204 22.97 27.26 12.99
CA TYR A 204 21.91 26.96 12.03
C TYR A 204 21.23 28.25 11.56
N LYS A 205 21.09 28.37 10.25
CA LYS A 205 20.41 29.51 9.62
C LYS A 205 19.03 29.05 9.19
N LYS A 206 18.03 29.82 9.59
CA LYS A 206 16.64 29.64 9.18
C LYS A 206 16.54 29.46 7.65
N GLY A 207 15.81 28.43 7.21
CA GLY A 207 15.63 28.07 5.81
C GLY A 207 16.79 27.30 5.16
N SER A 208 17.83 26.93 5.92
CA SER A 208 18.93 26.11 5.37
C SER A 208 18.50 24.70 4.96
N ILE A 209 17.46 24.15 5.59
CA ILE A 209 16.93 22.81 5.27
C ILE A 209 16.32 22.71 3.85
N LEU A 210 15.97 23.84 3.24
CA LEU A 210 15.41 23.91 1.88
C LEU A 210 16.47 24.20 0.82
N LYS A 211 17.74 24.34 1.21
CA LYS A 211 18.81 24.60 0.25
C LYS A 211 19.34 23.26 -0.26
N PRO A 212 19.52 23.10 -1.58
CA PRO A 212 20.15 21.91 -2.12
C PRO A 212 21.57 21.78 -1.54
N ASP A 213 21.98 20.54 -1.22
CA ASP A 213 23.32 20.23 -0.74
C ASP A 213 24.36 20.74 -1.76
N GLU A 214 25.06 21.84 -1.46
CA GLU A 214 26.17 22.36 -2.29
C GLU A 214 27.38 21.40 -2.33
N ASN A 215 27.33 20.27 -1.61
CA ASN A 215 28.47 19.39 -1.33
C ASN A 215 28.46 18.02 -2.03
N THR A 216 27.62 17.80 -3.04
CA THR A 216 27.66 16.55 -3.84
C THR A 216 28.74 16.53 -4.94
N ASN A 217 29.52 17.60 -5.13
CA ASN A 217 30.61 17.63 -6.12
C ASN A 217 31.93 18.14 -5.52
N ILE A 218 32.70 17.24 -4.89
CA ILE A 218 34.10 17.55 -4.47
C ILE A 218 35.15 16.67 -5.17
N ASN A 219 34.84 16.08 -6.34
CA ASN A 219 35.83 15.34 -7.14
C ASN A 219 35.74 15.59 -8.67
N GLY A 220 35.24 16.76 -9.11
CA GLY A 220 35.25 17.17 -10.53
C GLY A 220 36.16 18.37 -10.76
N PRO A 221 36.85 18.49 -11.93
CA PRO A 221 37.71 19.63 -12.19
C PRO A 221 36.89 20.91 -12.25
N VAL A 222 37.40 21.95 -11.59
CA VAL A 222 36.86 23.32 -11.60
C VAL A 222 36.73 23.82 -13.04
N GLY A 223 35.51 24.09 -13.48
CA GLY A 223 35.29 24.73 -14.77
C GLY A 223 33.84 24.80 -15.20
N GLY A 224 33.11 25.83 -14.72
CA GLY A 224 31.95 26.44 -15.35
C GLY A 224 30.72 25.57 -15.64
N LEU A 225 29.54 26.02 -15.20
CA LEU A 225 28.36 26.25 -16.06
C LEU A 225 27.13 26.49 -15.18
N LYS A 226 26.55 27.68 -15.37
CA LYS A 226 25.34 28.21 -14.75
C LYS A 226 24.08 27.61 -15.39
N GLY A 227 24.05 26.29 -15.62
CA GLY A 227 23.12 25.66 -16.57
C GLY A 227 22.35 24.42 -16.12
N GLU A 228 22.50 23.93 -14.88
CA GLU A 228 21.93 22.62 -14.47
C GLU A 228 20.78 22.71 -13.44
N LEU A 229 20.26 23.91 -13.15
CA LEU A 229 19.27 24.15 -12.09
C LEU A 229 17.81 23.73 -12.40
N GLU A 230 17.50 23.19 -13.59
CA GLU A 230 16.12 22.84 -13.96
C GLU A 230 15.76 21.35 -13.80
N ASN A 231 16.70 20.47 -13.43
CA ASN A 231 16.45 19.01 -13.32
C ASN A 231 16.99 18.38 -12.02
N ALA A 232 17.07 19.13 -10.92
CA ALA A 232 17.39 18.52 -9.63
C ALA A 232 16.18 17.73 -9.11
N GLU A 233 16.38 16.47 -8.70
CA GLU A 233 15.35 15.75 -7.95
C GLU A 233 14.99 16.55 -6.68
N PRO A 234 13.68 16.66 -6.34
CA PRO A 234 13.28 17.38 -5.14
C PRO A 234 13.86 16.69 -3.91
N SER A 235 14.36 17.50 -2.97
CA SER A 235 14.84 17.00 -1.69
C SER A 235 13.72 16.28 -0.92
N PRO A 236 14.05 15.33 -0.03
CA PRO A 236 13.06 14.68 0.81
C PRO A 236 12.20 15.67 1.60
N MET A 237 12.77 16.78 2.08
CA MET A 237 12.02 17.84 2.75
C MET A 237 10.99 18.50 1.82
N GLU A 238 11.36 18.82 0.58
CA GLU A 238 10.43 19.40 -0.40
C GLU A 238 9.29 18.45 -0.74
N ILE A 239 9.57 17.15 -0.86
CA ILE A 239 8.55 16.11 -1.09
C ILE A 239 7.56 16.08 0.09
N MET A 240 8.06 16.07 1.32
CA MET A 240 7.21 16.06 2.52
C MET A 240 6.35 17.32 2.62
N LEU A 241 6.94 18.51 2.44
CA LEU A 241 6.22 19.78 2.50
C LEU A 241 5.16 19.89 1.41
N LYS A 242 5.47 19.43 0.20
CA LYS A 242 4.49 19.38 -0.88
C LYS A 242 3.30 18.50 -0.51
N LYS A 243 3.54 17.27 -0.02
CA LYS A 243 2.47 16.36 0.39
C LYS A 243 1.60 16.95 1.50
N LEU A 244 2.22 17.60 2.49
CA LEU A 244 1.49 18.26 3.58
C LEU A 244 0.63 19.43 3.08
N SER A 245 1.14 20.20 2.10
CA SER A 245 0.40 21.31 1.49
C SER A 245 -0.79 20.80 0.68
N ASP A 246 -0.59 19.78 -0.15
CA ASP A 246 -1.64 19.15 -0.96
C ASP A 246 -2.77 18.59 -0.06
N GLN A 247 -2.42 18.07 1.11
CA GLN A 247 -3.40 17.58 2.09
C GLN A 247 -4.19 18.72 2.73
N GLU A 248 -3.53 19.80 3.17
CA GLU A 248 -4.21 20.99 3.74
C GLU A 248 -5.20 21.60 2.73
N GLU A 249 -4.83 21.70 1.45
CA GLU A 249 -5.74 22.17 0.39
C GLU A 249 -6.96 21.24 0.23
N SER A 250 -6.75 19.92 0.28
CA SER A 250 -7.84 18.94 0.18
C SER A 250 -8.82 19.01 1.36
N GLU A 251 -8.34 19.27 2.57
CA GLU A 251 -9.16 19.43 3.76
C GLU A 251 -9.99 20.72 3.69
N VAL A 252 -9.42 21.83 3.23
CA VAL A 252 -10.12 23.11 3.03
C VAL A 252 -11.21 22.99 1.95
N ASP A 253 -10.93 22.33 0.82
CA ASP A 253 -11.93 22.11 -0.24
C ASP A 253 -13.09 21.21 0.25
N SER A 254 -12.80 20.21 1.10
CA SER A 254 -13.84 19.37 1.69
C SER A 254 -14.77 20.14 2.65
N LEU A 255 -14.22 21.03 3.46
CA LEU A 255 -14.97 21.86 4.42
C LEU A 255 -15.84 22.90 3.71
N THR A 256 -15.30 23.56 2.67
CA THR A 256 -16.04 24.56 1.88
C THR A 256 -17.20 23.94 1.10
N LYS A 257 -17.05 22.71 0.57
CA LYS A 257 -18.16 21.96 -0.04
C LYS A 257 -19.23 21.58 0.99
N ALA A 258 -18.85 21.14 2.19
CA ALA A 258 -19.80 20.81 3.26
C ALA A 258 -20.63 22.02 3.72
N ASP A 259 -20.03 23.21 3.76
CA ASP A 259 -20.73 24.46 4.10
C ASP A 259 -21.68 24.94 2.99
N HIS A 260 -21.35 24.65 1.72
CA HIS A 260 -22.25 24.91 0.60
C HIS A 260 -23.49 24.02 0.60
N PHE A 261 -23.37 22.75 1.02
CA PHE A 261 -24.54 21.86 1.14
C PHE A 261 -25.44 22.21 2.33
N LYS A 262 -24.89 22.74 3.43
CA LYS A 262 -25.70 23.19 4.59
C LYS A 262 -26.53 24.46 4.31
N LYS A 263 -26.15 25.28 3.33
CA LYS A 263 -26.88 26.51 2.97
C LYS A 263 -28.05 26.31 2.01
N ILE A 264 -28.25 25.11 1.47
CA ILE A 264 -29.31 24.84 0.47
C ILE A 264 -30.59 24.27 1.11
N ASP A 265 -30.56 23.86 2.39
CA ASP A 265 -31.69 23.19 3.06
C ASP A 265 -32.48 24.08 4.04
N THR A 266 -32.43 25.41 3.83
CA THR A 266 -33.32 26.37 4.51
C THR A 266 -33.87 27.36 3.50
N GLY A 267 -34.92 26.94 2.80
CA GLY A 267 -35.68 27.76 1.86
C GLY A 267 -37.02 27.13 1.52
#